data_AF-A0A9E2MVQ8-F1
#
_entry.id   AF-A0A9E2MVQ8-F1
#
_cell.length_a   1.000
_cell.length_b   1.000
_cell.length_c   1.000
_cell.angle_alpha   90.00
_cell.angle_beta   90.00
_cell.angle_gamma   90.00
#
_symmetry.space_group_name_H-M   'P 1'
#
loop_
_entity.id
_entity.type
_entity.pdbx_description
1 polymer ?
#
loop_
_entity_poly.entity_id
_entity_poly.type
_entity_poly.pdbx_seq_one_letter_code
_entity_poly.pdbx_strand_id
1 'polypeptide(L)'
;ARSTLLVNSMPFWVLVGGHFFLGETISLRKFIGLVLAFAGLVLVFSDRLSRPGPEALTGDMMSLAAGLAWAATIMVIKGTRLAHAGAEKLLLYQLGVAAVVAALLLPVSGPAIRDANSVATLALIFQSVYIVAITYVLWFWLMRHYPASGLASFTFLTPAFGVLFAGLILGEPLGLLILMSLVLIAAGLVLVNRSPRRPTPIGL
;
A
#
# COMPACT_ATOMS: atom_id res chain seq x y z
N ALA A 1 4.88 -2.85 13.61
CA ALA A 1 4.07 -1.63 13.85
C ALA A 1 4.74 -0.40 13.24
N ARG A 2 5.89 0.05 13.78
CA ARG A 2 6.56 1.28 13.31
C ARG A 2 6.94 1.27 11.81
N SER A 3 7.64 0.24 11.35
CA SER A 3 7.98 0.09 9.92
C SER A 3 6.74 0.08 9.03
N THR A 4 5.66 -0.57 9.47
CA THR A 4 4.38 -0.58 8.75
C THR A 4 3.80 0.81 8.59
N LEU A 5 3.82 1.65 9.64
CA LEU A 5 3.36 3.04 9.57
C LEU A 5 4.20 3.87 8.60
N LEU A 6 5.51 3.71 8.64
CA LEU A 6 6.44 4.45 7.78
C LEU A 6 6.30 4.06 6.31
N VAL A 7 6.17 2.77 5.99
CA VAL A 7 5.89 2.32 4.62
C VAL A 7 4.53 2.85 4.15
N ASN A 8 3.54 2.88 5.04
CA ASN A 8 2.22 3.47 4.77
C ASN A 8 2.24 5.00 4.71
N SER A 9 3.38 5.69 4.79
CA SER A 9 3.44 7.10 4.37
C SER A 9 3.29 7.25 2.85
N MET A 10 3.41 6.16 2.10
CA MET A 10 3.33 6.12 0.64
C MET A 10 2.14 6.87 0.03
N PRO A 11 0.89 6.76 0.51
CA PRO A 11 -0.22 7.51 -0.06
C PRO A 11 -0.08 9.03 0.01
N PHE A 12 0.67 9.56 1.00
CA PHE A 12 0.98 10.99 1.07
C PHE A 12 1.97 11.39 -0.03
N TRP A 13 3.00 10.56 -0.26
CA TRP A 13 3.93 10.75 -1.38
C TRP A 13 3.22 10.64 -2.74
N VAL A 14 2.24 9.74 -2.87
CA VAL A 14 1.42 9.65 -4.08
C VAL A 14 0.52 10.88 -4.27
N LEU A 15 -0.04 11.43 -3.19
CA LEU A 15 -0.84 12.66 -3.27
C LEU A 15 0.00 13.84 -3.76
N VAL A 16 1.21 14.01 -3.20
CA VAL A 16 2.16 15.06 -3.59
C VAL A 16 2.68 14.82 -5.01
N GLY A 17 3.18 13.63 -5.31
CA GLY A 17 3.70 13.27 -6.63
C GLY A 17 2.63 13.34 -7.71
N GLY A 18 1.41 12.88 -7.42
CA GLY A 18 0.28 12.98 -8.34
C GLY A 18 -0.05 14.42 -8.70
N HIS A 19 0.15 15.35 -7.77
CA HIS A 19 -0.04 16.77 -8.05
C HIS A 19 0.98 17.35 -9.01
N PHE A 20 2.27 17.10 -8.76
CA PHE A 20 3.34 17.67 -9.55
C PHE A 20 3.57 16.96 -10.89
N PHE A 21 3.39 15.63 -10.94
CA PHE A 21 3.75 14.82 -12.12
C PHE A 21 2.55 14.34 -12.93
N LEU A 22 1.37 14.19 -12.31
CA LEU A 22 0.18 13.62 -12.98
C LEU A 22 -0.96 14.65 -13.17
N GLY A 23 -0.77 15.88 -12.72
CA GLY A 23 -1.78 16.95 -12.80
C GLY A 23 -2.99 16.73 -11.89
N GLU A 24 -2.90 15.86 -10.88
CA GLU A 24 -3.98 15.67 -9.91
C GLU A 24 -4.09 16.90 -9.00
N THR A 25 -5.30 17.32 -8.63
CA THR A 25 -5.44 18.41 -7.65
C THR A 25 -5.39 17.86 -6.22
N ILE A 26 -4.56 18.50 -5.38
CA ILE A 26 -4.58 18.31 -3.94
C ILE A 26 -5.75 19.14 -3.41
N SER A 27 -6.92 18.52 -3.26
CA SER A 27 -8.01 19.14 -2.53
C SER A 27 -7.80 19.00 -1.04
N LEU A 28 -8.19 20.01 -0.26
CA LEU A 28 -8.19 19.95 1.20
C LEU A 28 -8.90 18.70 1.71
N ARG A 29 -9.97 18.30 1.00
CA ARG A 29 -10.74 17.10 1.29
C ARG A 29 -9.93 15.80 1.14
N LYS A 30 -9.12 15.66 0.08
CA LYS A 30 -8.23 14.49 -0.09
C LYS A 30 -7.17 14.46 1.02
N PHE A 31 -6.58 15.60 1.34
CA PHE A 31 -5.57 15.68 2.39
C PHE A 31 -6.15 15.31 3.76
N ILE A 32 -7.27 15.91 4.17
CA ILE A 32 -7.95 15.58 5.43
C ILE A 32 -8.36 14.11 5.46
N GLY A 33 -8.92 13.57 4.37
CA GLY A 33 -9.32 12.17 4.31
C GLY A 33 -8.14 11.22 4.49
N LEU A 34 -6.98 11.58 3.93
CA LEU A 34 -5.76 10.79 4.06
C LEU A 34 -5.18 10.86 5.48
N VAL A 35 -5.15 12.04 6.10
CA VAL A 35 -4.77 12.22 7.50
C VAL A 35 -5.69 11.42 8.42
N LEU A 36 -7.01 11.46 8.16
CA LEU A 36 -8.00 10.73 8.94
C LEU A 36 -7.76 9.21 8.85
N ALA A 37 -7.59 8.68 7.64
CA ALA A 37 -7.33 7.26 7.47
C ALA A 37 -5.99 6.83 8.09
N PHE A 38 -4.95 7.66 7.95
CA PHE A 38 -3.66 7.39 8.57
C PHE A 38 -3.72 7.44 10.11
N ALA A 39 -4.51 8.36 10.69
CA ALA A 39 -4.74 8.40 12.13
C ALA A 39 -5.42 7.11 12.62
N GLY A 40 -6.37 6.57 11.86
CA GLY A 40 -6.97 5.27 12.14
C GLY A 40 -5.94 4.15 12.10
N LEU A 41 -5.05 4.17 11.12
CA LEU A 41 -3.95 3.22 11.02
C LEU A 41 -2.96 3.31 12.20
N VAL A 42 -2.61 4.52 12.64
CA VAL A 42 -1.78 4.73 13.84
C VAL A 42 -2.48 4.17 15.07
N LEU A 43 -3.79 4.38 15.19
CA LEU A 43 -4.60 3.86 16.30
C LEU A 43 -4.66 2.33 16.32
N VAL A 44 -4.70 1.66 15.16
CA VAL A 44 -4.59 0.17 15.08
C VAL A 44 -3.30 -0.32 15.74
N PHE A 45 -2.22 0.44 15.63
CA PHE A 45 -0.88 0.02 16.06
C PHE A 45 -0.38 0.70 17.33
N SER A 46 -1.20 1.51 18.01
CA SER A 46 -0.78 2.28 19.20
C SER A 46 -0.18 1.39 20.28
N ASP A 47 -0.79 0.22 20.49
CA ASP A 47 -0.42 -0.70 21.58
C ASP A 47 0.81 -1.54 21.23
N ARG A 48 1.20 -1.56 19.95
CA ARG A 48 2.35 -2.32 19.43
C ARG A 48 3.54 -1.41 19.07
N LEU A 49 3.52 -0.15 19.50
CA LEU A 49 4.62 0.80 19.27
C LEU A 49 5.75 0.55 20.28
N SER A 50 6.81 -0.13 19.84
CA SER A 50 8.01 -0.36 20.65
C SER A 50 8.88 0.89 20.77
N ARG A 51 9.62 1.02 21.88
CA ARG A 51 10.65 2.07 22.03
C ARG A 51 11.78 1.86 21.01
N PRO A 52 12.36 2.92 20.42
CA PRO A 52 13.43 2.79 19.44
C PRO A 52 14.68 2.19 20.09
N GLY A 53 15.21 1.10 19.51
CA GLY A 53 16.55 0.60 19.82
C GLY A 53 17.65 1.34 19.03
N PRO A 54 18.93 0.98 19.22
CA PRO A 54 20.07 1.66 18.58
C PRO A 54 20.02 1.68 17.04
N GLU A 55 19.53 0.60 16.43
CA GLU A 55 19.43 0.46 14.96
C GLU A 55 18.09 0.95 14.40
N ALA A 56 17.19 1.46 15.25
CA ALA A 56 15.83 1.79 14.84
C ALA A 56 15.82 2.86 13.73
N LEU A 57 16.71 3.84 13.80
CA LEU A 57 16.80 4.92 12.82
C LEU A 57 17.07 4.39 11.40
N THR A 58 18.02 3.46 11.26
CA THR A 58 18.34 2.84 9.97
C THR A 58 17.12 2.12 9.40
N GLY A 59 16.45 1.31 10.23
CA GLY A 59 15.23 0.60 9.82
C GLY A 59 14.09 1.55 9.41
N ASP A 60 13.98 2.73 10.04
CA ASP A 60 12.98 3.72 9.67
C ASP A 60 13.26 4.38 8.35
N MET A 61 14.51 4.79 8.13
CA MET A 61 14.92 5.41 6.89
C MET A 61 14.71 4.43 5.73
N MET A 62 15.02 3.16 5.93
CA MET A 62 14.70 2.10 4.97
C MET A 62 13.19 1.93 4.74
N SER A 63 12.38 1.99 5.80
CA SER A 63 10.92 1.87 5.71
C SER A 63 10.28 3.06 4.97
N LEU A 64 10.75 4.27 5.25
CA LEU A 64 10.34 5.49 4.55
C LEU A 64 10.76 5.47 3.09
N ALA A 65 12.01 5.07 2.81
CA ALA A 65 12.52 4.91 1.45
C ALA A 65 11.70 3.88 0.66
N ALA A 66 11.29 2.77 1.29
CA ALA A 66 10.40 1.79 0.68
C ALA A 66 9.03 2.39 0.33
N GLY A 67 8.43 3.17 1.23
CA GLY A 67 7.18 3.89 0.95
C GLY A 67 7.31 4.89 -0.21
N LEU A 68 8.43 5.62 -0.27
CA LEU A 68 8.72 6.55 -1.37
C LEU A 68 8.97 5.82 -2.69
N ALA A 69 9.72 4.71 -2.69
CA ALA A 69 9.97 3.88 -3.87
C ALA A 69 8.68 3.27 -4.43
N TRP A 70 7.77 2.86 -3.55
CA TRP A 70 6.45 2.38 -3.94
C TRP A 70 5.61 3.50 -4.57
N ALA A 71 5.62 4.71 -3.98
CA ALA A 71 4.99 5.88 -4.59
C ALA A 71 5.57 6.19 -5.98
N ALA A 72 6.91 6.15 -6.11
CA ALA A 72 7.61 6.37 -7.36
C ALA A 72 7.20 5.34 -8.43
N THR A 73 6.96 4.08 -8.05
CA THR A 73 6.45 3.06 -8.97
C THR A 73 5.10 3.46 -9.57
N ILE A 74 4.17 3.98 -8.75
CA ILE A 74 2.89 4.50 -9.26
C ILE A 74 3.12 5.68 -10.20
N MET A 75 4.02 6.61 -9.84
CA MET A 75 4.34 7.78 -10.66
C MET A 75 4.93 7.38 -12.02
N VAL A 76 5.86 6.43 -12.05
CA VAL A 76 6.46 5.92 -13.29
C VAL A 76 5.42 5.21 -14.14
N ILE A 77 4.57 4.36 -13.55
CA ILE A 77 3.54 3.65 -14.32
C ILE A 77 2.55 4.64 -14.93
N LYS A 78 2.02 5.59 -14.13
CA LYS A 78 0.99 6.52 -14.60
C LYS A 78 1.54 7.68 -15.45
N GLY A 79 2.78 8.09 -15.22
CA GLY A 79 3.43 9.21 -15.90
C GLY A 79 4.14 8.85 -17.20
N THR A 80 4.19 7.57 -17.58
CA THR A 80 4.87 7.11 -18.80
C THR A 80 3.95 6.29 -19.71
N ARG A 81 4.49 5.78 -20.82
CA ARG A 81 3.77 4.89 -21.76
C ARG A 81 3.25 3.62 -21.09
N LEU A 82 3.77 3.25 -19.92
CA LEU A 82 3.32 2.12 -19.12
C LEU A 82 1.85 2.23 -18.70
N ALA A 83 1.28 3.43 -18.61
CA ALA A 83 -0.15 3.63 -18.34
C ALA A 83 -1.07 2.94 -19.37
N HIS A 84 -0.56 2.72 -20.58
CA HIS A 84 -1.27 2.09 -21.70
C HIS A 84 -0.96 0.60 -21.84
N ALA A 85 0.05 0.08 -21.12
CA ALA A 85 0.38 -1.34 -21.14
C ALA A 85 -0.68 -2.16 -20.41
N GLY A 86 -0.91 -3.40 -20.87
CA GLY A 86 -1.76 -4.38 -20.20
C GLY A 86 -1.31 -4.63 -18.75
N ALA A 87 -2.25 -4.91 -17.85
CA ALA A 87 -1.96 -5.15 -16.44
C ALA A 87 -1.04 -6.39 -16.27
N GLU A 88 -1.26 -7.40 -17.09
CA GLU A 88 -0.44 -8.60 -17.22
C GLU A 88 1.00 -8.27 -17.67
N LYS A 89 1.18 -7.34 -18.61
CA LYS A 89 2.51 -6.91 -19.07
C LYS A 89 3.26 -6.15 -17.97
N LEU A 90 2.57 -5.27 -17.24
CA LEU A 90 3.15 -4.56 -16.09
C LEU A 90 3.62 -5.53 -15.01
N LEU A 91 2.80 -6.53 -14.67
CA LEU A 91 3.18 -7.56 -13.71
C LEU A 91 4.41 -8.36 -14.19
N LEU A 92 4.45 -8.76 -15.47
CA LEU A 92 5.58 -9.49 -16.03
C LEU A 92 6.88 -8.67 -16.01
N TYR A 93 6.83 -7.36 -16.27
CA TYR A 93 8.00 -6.50 -16.13
C TYR A 93 8.51 -6.45 -14.69
N GLN A 94 7.61 -6.30 -13.70
CA GLN A 94 8.02 -6.31 -12.29
C GLN A 94 8.58 -7.67 -11.86
N LEU A 95 7.97 -8.77 -12.28
CA LEU A 95 8.46 -10.13 -11.99
C LEU A 95 9.82 -10.40 -12.65
N GLY A 96 10.01 -9.95 -13.90
CA GLY A 96 11.28 -10.10 -14.59
C GLY A 96 12.42 -9.34 -13.89
N VAL A 97 12.18 -8.08 -13.52
CA VAL A 97 13.16 -7.28 -12.76
C VAL A 97 13.40 -7.90 -11.38
N ALA A 98 12.34 -8.31 -10.68
CA ALA A 98 12.47 -8.97 -9.38
C ALA A 98 13.27 -10.27 -9.45
N ALA A 99 13.10 -11.08 -10.50
CA ALA A 99 13.86 -12.30 -10.71
C ALA A 99 15.36 -12.02 -10.94
N VAL A 100 15.69 -11.00 -11.75
CA VAL A 100 17.08 -10.57 -11.96
C VAL A 100 17.71 -10.07 -10.67
N VAL A 101 17.02 -9.17 -9.94
CA VAL A 101 17.51 -8.64 -8.67
C VAL A 101 17.67 -9.75 -7.63
N ALA A 102 16.69 -10.66 -7.53
CA ALA A 102 16.77 -11.81 -6.65
C ALA A 102 17.99 -12.68 -6.99
N ALA A 103 18.20 -13.02 -8.26
CA ALA A 103 19.33 -13.82 -8.70
C ALA A 103 20.69 -13.18 -8.35
N LEU A 104 20.81 -11.86 -8.47
CA LEU A 104 22.02 -11.13 -8.10
C LEU A 104 22.26 -11.10 -6.57
N LEU A 105 21.19 -11.14 -5.77
CA LEU A 105 21.27 -11.13 -4.31
C LEU A 105 21.43 -12.54 -3.72
N LEU A 106 21.09 -13.61 -4.44
CA LEU A 106 21.21 -15.00 -3.96
C LEU A 106 22.56 -15.32 -3.30
N PRO A 107 23.73 -14.93 -3.85
CA PRO A 107 25.02 -15.28 -3.25
C PRO A 107 25.24 -14.74 -1.83
N VAL A 108 24.61 -13.62 -1.49
CA VAL A 108 24.75 -12.94 -0.19
C VAL A 108 23.55 -13.15 0.73
N SER A 109 22.51 -13.87 0.26
CA SER A 109 21.25 -14.07 0.98
C SER A 109 21.24 -15.30 1.89
N GLY A 110 22.35 -16.03 1.97
CA GLY A 110 22.41 -17.35 2.62
C GLY A 110 21.80 -18.47 1.76
N PRO A 111 21.44 -19.63 2.35
CA PRO A 111 20.92 -20.76 1.59
C PRO A 111 19.63 -20.41 0.84
N ALA A 112 19.58 -20.73 -0.46
CA ALA A 112 18.42 -20.45 -1.32
C ALA A 112 17.16 -21.19 -0.87
N ILE A 113 17.33 -22.38 -0.29
CA ILE A 113 16.27 -23.19 0.31
C ILE A 113 16.71 -23.50 1.73
N ARG A 114 15.86 -23.14 2.71
CA ARG A 114 16.10 -23.40 4.14
C ARG A 114 15.16 -24.50 4.65
N ASP A 115 13.86 -24.20 4.67
CA ASP A 115 12.83 -25.10 5.23
C ASP A 115 11.76 -25.45 4.19
N ALA A 116 12.10 -26.33 3.25
CA ALA A 116 11.17 -26.83 2.23
C ALA A 116 10.20 -27.87 2.82
N ASN A 117 9.25 -27.41 3.64
CA ASN A 117 8.16 -28.24 4.14
C ASN A 117 6.86 -27.99 3.35
N SER A 118 5.86 -28.86 3.55
CA SER A 118 4.57 -28.79 2.86
C SER A 118 3.82 -27.49 3.13
N VAL A 119 3.88 -26.96 4.36
CA VAL A 119 3.23 -25.70 4.75
C VAL A 119 3.87 -24.51 4.04
N ALA A 120 5.20 -24.42 4.06
CA ALA A 120 5.96 -23.37 3.38
C ALA A 120 5.73 -23.42 1.86
N THR A 121 5.68 -24.62 1.28
CA THR A 121 5.39 -24.82 -0.14
C THR A 121 3.98 -24.38 -0.51
N LEU A 122 2.97 -24.76 0.29
CA LEU A 122 1.59 -24.36 0.06
C LEU A 122 1.40 -22.84 0.25
N ALA A 123 2.05 -22.25 1.25
CA ALA A 123 2.06 -20.81 1.45
C ALA A 123 2.71 -20.07 0.28
N LEU A 124 3.80 -20.60 -0.28
CA LEU A 124 4.45 -20.04 -1.46
C LEU A 124 3.54 -20.14 -2.70
N ILE A 125 2.88 -21.28 -2.92
CA ILE A 125 1.92 -21.44 -4.02
C ILE A 125 0.76 -20.44 -3.88
N PHE A 126 0.20 -20.30 -2.68
CA PHE A 126 -0.85 -19.33 -2.40
C PHE A 126 -0.37 -17.90 -2.66
N GLN A 127 0.83 -17.55 -2.18
CA GLN A 127 1.44 -16.23 -2.40
C GLN A 127 1.68 -15.96 -3.89
N SER A 128 2.20 -16.93 -4.65
CA SER A 128 2.52 -16.73 -6.07
C SER A 128 1.27 -16.68 -6.96
N VAL A 129 0.32 -17.59 -6.75
CA VAL A 129 -0.86 -17.70 -7.61
C VAL A 129 -1.94 -16.71 -7.20
N TYR A 130 -2.36 -16.75 -5.94
CA TYR A 130 -3.49 -15.93 -5.49
C TYR A 130 -3.05 -14.48 -5.26
N ILE A 131 -2.04 -14.26 -4.42
CA ILE A 131 -1.62 -12.90 -4.07
C ILE A 131 -0.95 -12.22 -5.26
N VAL A 132 0.14 -12.77 -5.80
CA VAL A 132 0.89 -12.09 -6.86
C VAL A 132 0.15 -12.14 -8.20
N ALA A 133 -0.23 -13.29 -8.74
CA ALA A 133 -0.80 -13.32 -10.09
C ALA A 133 -2.20 -12.67 -10.17
N ILE A 134 -3.12 -13.01 -9.27
CA ILE A 134 -4.50 -12.51 -9.34
C ILE A 134 -4.61 -11.08 -8.80
N THR A 135 -4.17 -10.83 -7.55
CA THR A 135 -4.43 -9.52 -6.94
C THR A 135 -3.60 -8.39 -7.55
N TYR A 136 -2.36 -8.63 -8.02
CA TYR A 136 -1.58 -7.57 -8.67
C TYR A 136 -2.10 -7.24 -10.06
N VAL A 137 -2.62 -8.21 -10.83
CA VAL A 137 -3.29 -7.90 -12.10
C VAL A 137 -4.48 -6.99 -11.85
N LEU A 138 -5.30 -7.29 -10.83
CA LEU A 138 -6.40 -6.42 -10.42
C LEU A 138 -5.88 -5.03 -9.96
N TRP A 139 -4.81 -4.98 -9.17
CA TRP A 139 -4.20 -3.74 -8.73
C TRP A 139 -3.73 -2.87 -9.90
N PHE A 140 -3.00 -3.44 -10.87
CA PHE A 140 -2.55 -2.72 -12.05
C PHE A 140 -3.71 -2.31 -12.95
N TRP A 141 -4.75 -3.14 -13.06
CA TRP A 141 -5.98 -2.77 -13.75
C TRP A 141 -6.64 -1.55 -13.06
N LEU A 142 -6.83 -1.58 -11.74
CA LEU A 142 -7.36 -0.45 -10.98
C LEU A 142 -6.49 0.80 -11.14
N MET A 143 -5.17 0.65 -11.13
CA MET A 143 -4.23 1.77 -11.28
C MET A 143 -4.34 2.49 -12.62
N ARG A 144 -4.81 1.81 -13.67
CA ARG A 144 -5.09 2.43 -14.96
C ARG A 144 -6.41 3.19 -14.98
N HIS A 145 -7.41 2.74 -14.22
CA HIS A 145 -8.76 3.29 -14.26
C HIS A 145 -9.04 4.35 -13.18
N TYR A 146 -8.30 4.32 -12.07
CA TYR A 146 -8.52 5.21 -10.93
C TYR A 146 -7.37 6.22 -10.72
N PRO A 147 -7.66 7.40 -10.13
CA PRO A 147 -6.62 8.35 -9.72
C PRO A 147 -5.61 7.71 -8.76
N ALA A 148 -4.35 8.14 -8.86
CA ALA A 148 -3.23 7.61 -8.08
C ALA A 148 -3.49 7.78 -6.58
N SER A 149 -3.86 9.00 -6.17
CA SER A 149 -4.11 9.35 -4.77
C SER A 149 -5.27 8.54 -4.15
N GLY A 150 -6.35 8.35 -4.92
CA GLY A 150 -7.51 7.56 -4.49
C GLY A 150 -7.14 6.10 -4.29
N LEU A 151 -6.53 5.48 -5.31
CA LEU A 151 -6.13 4.07 -5.25
C LEU A 151 -5.12 3.81 -4.14
N ALA A 152 -4.10 4.67 -3.97
CA ALA A 152 -3.09 4.51 -2.93
C ALA A 152 -3.71 4.55 -1.52
N SER A 153 -4.76 5.35 -1.29
CA SER A 153 -5.41 5.41 0.04
C SER A 153 -6.00 4.05 0.48
N PHE A 154 -6.38 3.17 -0.45
CA PHE A 154 -6.91 1.85 -0.12
C PHE A 154 -5.86 0.93 0.53
N THR A 155 -4.56 1.21 0.40
CA THR A 155 -3.52 0.39 1.05
C THR A 155 -3.58 0.47 2.57
N PHE A 156 -4.22 1.50 3.14
CA PHE A 156 -4.50 1.59 4.57
C PHE A 156 -5.44 0.49 5.08
N LEU A 157 -6.25 -0.12 4.21
CA LEU A 157 -7.10 -1.25 4.57
C LEU A 157 -6.30 -2.53 4.80
N THR A 158 -5.14 -2.70 4.16
CA THR A 158 -4.33 -3.94 4.28
C THR A 158 -3.97 -4.26 5.74
N PRO A 159 -3.31 -3.37 6.50
CA PRO A 159 -3.03 -3.62 7.92
C PRO A 159 -4.29 -3.71 8.78
N ALA A 160 -5.35 -2.97 8.41
CA ALA A 160 -6.63 -2.98 9.12
C ALA A 160 -7.32 -4.35 9.03
N PHE A 161 -7.40 -4.92 7.82
CA PHE A 161 -7.89 -6.27 7.59
C PHE A 161 -6.96 -7.32 8.20
N GLY A 162 -5.65 -7.08 8.21
CA GLY A 162 -4.70 -7.96 8.90
C GLY A 162 -5.04 -8.12 10.39
N VAL A 163 -5.32 -7.03 11.09
CA VAL A 163 -5.73 -7.08 12.51
C VAL A 163 -7.14 -7.66 12.68
N LEU A 164 -8.08 -7.30 11.79
CA LEU A 164 -9.43 -7.86 11.83
C LEU A 164 -9.43 -9.39 11.67
N PHE A 165 -8.73 -9.90 10.66
CA PHE A 165 -8.62 -11.33 10.43
C PHE A 165 -7.78 -12.02 11.49
N ALA A 166 -6.79 -11.35 12.08
CA ALA A 166 -6.11 -11.89 13.26
C ALA A 166 -7.10 -12.13 14.41
N GLY A 167 -8.00 -11.19 14.67
CA GLY A 167 -9.05 -11.38 15.67
C GLY A 167 -10.05 -12.48 15.32
N LEU A 168 -10.51 -12.53 14.07
CA LEU A 168 -11.53 -13.50 13.64
C LEU A 168 -10.99 -14.94 13.51
N ILE A 169 -9.76 -15.11 13.02
CA ILE A 169 -9.18 -16.42 12.69
C ILE A 169 -8.34 -16.95 13.86
N LEU A 170 -7.50 -16.11 14.47
CA LEU A 170 -6.65 -16.51 15.59
C LEU A 170 -7.31 -16.29 16.95
N GLY A 171 -8.50 -15.67 17.00
CA GLY A 171 -9.21 -15.41 18.25
C GLY A 171 -8.59 -14.28 19.08
N GLU A 172 -7.80 -13.39 18.49
CA GLU A 172 -7.31 -12.20 19.20
C GLU A 172 -8.49 -11.28 19.59
N PRO A 173 -8.52 -10.74 20.82
CA PRO A 173 -9.62 -9.90 21.27
C PRO A 173 -9.72 -8.62 20.43
N LEU A 174 -10.84 -8.48 19.71
CA LEU A 174 -11.16 -7.26 18.96
C LEU A 174 -11.71 -6.19 19.89
N GLY A 175 -10.81 -5.40 20.48
CA GLY A 175 -11.18 -4.29 21.37
C GLY A 175 -11.87 -3.13 20.64
N LEU A 176 -12.53 -2.26 21.41
CA LEU A 176 -13.18 -1.04 20.92
C LEU A 176 -12.23 -0.15 20.10
N LEU A 177 -10.94 -0.14 20.45
CA LEU A 177 -9.90 0.59 19.74
C LEU A 177 -9.79 0.18 18.26
N ILE A 178 -9.86 -1.12 17.96
CA ILE A 178 -9.79 -1.63 16.59
C ILE A 178 -11.03 -1.19 15.82
N LEU A 179 -12.22 -1.28 16.43
CA LEU A 179 -13.46 -0.82 15.78
C LEU A 179 -13.41 0.68 15.45
N MET A 180 -12.98 1.52 16.40
CA MET A 180 -12.80 2.97 16.15
C MET A 180 -11.80 3.23 15.04
N SER A 181 -10.70 2.47 15.00
CA SER A 181 -9.68 2.58 13.96
C SER A 181 -10.24 2.23 12.57
N LEU A 182 -11.03 1.15 12.46
CA LEU A 182 -11.69 0.76 11.23
C LEU A 182 -12.67 1.82 10.73
N VAL A 183 -13.46 2.40 11.63
CA VAL A 183 -14.37 3.51 11.30
C VAL A 183 -13.60 4.71 10.79
N LEU A 184 -12.48 5.06 11.42
CA LEU A 184 -11.66 6.21 11.04
C LEU A 184 -11.02 6.02 9.67
N ILE A 185 -10.50 4.81 9.39
CA ILE A 185 -9.99 4.42 8.08
C ILE A 185 -11.10 4.51 7.02
N ALA A 186 -12.26 3.90 7.27
CA ALA A 186 -13.38 3.91 6.34
C ALA A 186 -13.86 5.34 6.03
N ALA A 187 -14.03 6.17 7.06
CA ALA A 187 -14.43 7.57 6.91
C ALA A 187 -13.40 8.37 6.09
N GLY A 188 -12.11 8.16 6.35
CA GLY A 188 -11.02 8.78 5.61
C GLY A 188 -11.03 8.38 4.13
N LEU A 189 -11.17 7.08 3.83
CA LEU A 189 -11.25 6.57 2.46
C LEU A 189 -12.46 7.11 1.70
N VAL A 190 -13.63 7.16 2.33
CA VAL A 190 -14.81 7.79 1.74
C VAL A 190 -14.51 9.25 1.44
N LEU A 191 -13.89 9.97 2.38
CA LEU A 191 -13.55 11.38 2.19
C LEU A 191 -12.53 11.60 1.05
N VAL A 192 -11.53 10.73 0.89
CA VAL A 192 -10.58 10.79 -0.24
C VAL A 192 -11.27 10.52 -1.58
N ASN A 193 -12.20 9.56 -1.62
CA ASN A 193 -12.71 9.01 -2.88
C ASN A 193 -14.04 9.59 -3.40
N ARG A 194 -14.87 10.32 -2.62
CA ARG A 194 -16.05 10.96 -3.29
C ARG A 194 -15.56 12.04 -4.28
N SER A 195 -16.09 12.04 -5.49
CA SER A 195 -15.81 13.08 -6.49
C SER A 195 -16.15 14.48 -5.97
N PRO A 196 -15.37 15.53 -6.32
CA PRO A 196 -15.82 16.91 -6.17
C PRO A 196 -17.14 17.07 -6.95
N ARG A 197 -18.15 17.69 -6.34
CA ARG A 197 -19.36 18.08 -7.08
C ARG A 197 -18.88 19.00 -8.22
N ARG A 198 -19.13 18.62 -9.48
CA ARG A 198 -18.87 19.52 -10.61
C ARG A 198 -19.71 20.78 -10.38
N PRO A 199 -19.14 22.00 -10.47
CA PRO A 199 -19.96 23.21 -10.52
C PRO A 199 -20.91 23.07 -11.71
N THR A 200 -22.21 23.18 -11.48
CA THR A 200 -23.20 23.24 -12.55
C THR A 200 -22.79 24.40 -13.45
N PRO A 201 -22.58 24.19 -14.78
CA PRO A 201 -22.30 25.31 -15.66
C PRO A 201 -23.52 26.22 -15.62
N ILE A 202 -23.34 27.44 -15.10
CA ILE A 202 -24.32 28.52 -15.27
C ILE A 202 -24.24 28.84 -16.76
N GLY A 203 -25.21 28.32 -17.52
CA GLY A 203 -25.39 28.68 -18.92
C GLY A 203 -25.61 30.18 -19.02
N LEU A 204 -24.73 30.85 -19.76
CA LEU A 204 -24.97 32.14 -20.38
C LEU A 204 -25.34 31.91 -21.84
#